data_AF-A0A3P9NC75-F1
#
_entry.id   AF-A0A3P9NC75-F1
#
_cell.length_a   1.000
_cell.length_b   1.000
_cell.length_c   1.000
_cell.angle_alpha   90.00
_cell.angle_beta   90.00
_cell.angle_gamma   90.00
#
_symmetry.space_group_name_H-M   'P 1'
#
loop_
_entity.id
_entity.type
_entity.pdbx_description
1 polymer ?
#
loop_
_entity_poly.entity_id
_entity_poly.type
_entity_poly.pdbx_seq_one_letter_code
_entity_poly.pdbx_strand_id
1 'polypeptide(L)'
;ITEAFGHQFGKNTLLVDWMPQKDLLGHLKEAIYHGVPVVGLPVFYDQYDNLLRLQDRGAAKILTLATVDKEDTFLKTVKEVLLSRLHRDQPMKPIDTALFWIEFVIRHQGAAHLRTESHRLPWYSYYSVDVFLFFLFVVAVITFLVVMTFRLLCLAKCLKEKTNQTKKK
;
A
#
# COMPACT_ATOMS: atom_id res chain seq x y z
N ILE A 1 -10.55 -13.47 37.51
CA ILE A 1 -9.62 -12.53 36.82
C ILE A 1 -10.37 -11.43 36.05
N THR A 2 -11.53 -11.70 35.44
CA THR A 2 -12.39 -10.70 34.78
C THR A 2 -12.83 -9.54 35.68
N GLU A 3 -13.08 -9.78 36.97
CA GLU A 3 -13.39 -8.71 37.94
C GLU A 3 -12.17 -7.86 38.33
N ALA A 4 -10.95 -8.38 38.18
CA ALA A 4 -9.74 -7.69 38.64
C ALA A 4 -9.24 -6.59 37.68
N PHE A 5 -9.69 -6.60 36.42
CA PHE A 5 -9.23 -5.67 35.39
C PHE A 5 -10.28 -4.67 34.90
N GLY A 6 -11.53 -4.71 35.42
CA GLY A 6 -12.57 -3.71 35.14
C GLY A 6 -12.91 -3.47 33.66
N HIS A 7 -12.44 -4.33 32.75
CA HIS A 7 -12.52 -4.13 31.31
C HIS A 7 -13.33 -5.25 30.65
N GLN A 8 -14.31 -4.85 29.83
CA GLN A 8 -15.16 -5.77 29.08
C GLN A 8 -14.44 -6.20 27.81
N PHE A 9 -13.92 -7.42 27.78
CA PHE A 9 -13.31 -7.98 26.57
C PHE A 9 -14.39 -8.34 25.53
N GLY A 10 -14.03 -8.29 24.24
CA GLY A 10 -14.92 -8.69 23.16
C GLY A 10 -15.18 -10.21 23.17
N LYS A 11 -16.26 -10.65 22.50
CA LYS A 11 -16.65 -12.08 22.41
C LYS A 11 -15.60 -13.01 21.80
N ASN A 12 -14.57 -12.45 21.16
CA ASN A 12 -13.48 -13.19 20.48
C ASN A 12 -12.18 -13.21 21.30
N THR A 13 -12.20 -12.79 22.56
CA THR A 13 -11.05 -12.82 23.45
C THR A 13 -11.23 -13.94 24.47
N LEU A 14 -10.34 -14.94 24.43
CA LEU A 14 -10.29 -15.99 25.43
C LEU A 14 -9.23 -15.63 26.48
N LEU A 15 -9.66 -15.45 27.73
CA LEU A 15 -8.76 -15.28 28.86
C LEU A 15 -8.76 -16.58 29.67
N VAL A 16 -7.60 -17.19 29.84
CA VAL A 16 -7.43 -18.42 30.62
C VAL A 16 -6.53 -18.13 31.82
N ASP A 17 -6.90 -18.67 32.98
CA ASP A 17 -6.13 -18.49 34.22
C ASP A 17 -4.77 -19.20 34.14
N TRP A 18 -4.70 -20.29 33.36
CA TRP A 18 -3.47 -21.04 33.15
C TRP A 18 -3.50 -21.74 31.79
N MET A 19 -2.36 -21.71 31.09
CA MET A 19 -2.11 -22.51 29.89
C MET A 19 -0.79 -23.27 30.07
N PRO A 20 -0.76 -24.59 29.83
CA PRO A 20 0.46 -25.37 30.04
C PRO A 20 1.61 -24.83 29.17
N GLN A 21 2.77 -24.57 29.79
CA GLN A 21 3.95 -24.03 29.09
C GLN A 21 4.44 -24.93 27.95
N LYS A 22 4.29 -26.26 28.09
CA LYS A 22 4.62 -27.22 27.05
C LYS A 22 3.76 -27.04 25.80
N ASP A 23 2.48 -26.74 25.98
CA ASP A 23 1.56 -26.48 24.88
C ASP A 23 1.96 -25.17 24.19
N LEU A 24 2.29 -24.13 24.96
CA LEU A 24 2.77 -22.86 24.40
C LEU A 24 4.04 -23.01 23.55
N LEU A 25 5.03 -23.77 24.04
CA LEU A 25 6.27 -24.04 23.32
C LEU A 25 6.05 -24.96 22.11
N GLY A 26 5.12 -25.93 22.23
CA GLY A 26 4.67 -26.77 21.13
C GLY A 26 4.06 -25.94 20.01
N HIS A 27 3.16 -25.03 20.36
CA HIS A 27 2.53 -24.10 19.42
C HIS A 27 3.53 -23.16 18.75
N LEU A 28 4.61 -22.75 19.43
CA LEU A 28 5.66 -21.94 18.78
C LEU A 28 6.38 -22.74 17.68
N LYS A 29 6.70 -24.02 17.94
CA LYS A 29 7.32 -24.91 16.94
C LYS A 29 6.36 -25.23 15.79
N GLU A 30 5.10 -25.43 16.11
CA GLU A 30 4.04 -25.63 15.12
C GLU A 30 3.82 -24.38 14.27
N ALA A 31 3.86 -23.19 14.87
CA ALA A 31 3.82 -21.92 14.17
C ALA A 31 5.02 -21.75 13.23
N ILE A 32 6.22 -22.17 13.65
CA ILE A 32 7.41 -22.24 12.79
C ILE A 32 7.17 -23.18 11.61
N TYR A 33 6.62 -24.37 11.86
CA TYR A 33 6.41 -25.39 10.83
C TYR A 33 5.37 -24.95 9.79
N HIS A 34 4.28 -24.33 10.23
CA HIS A 34 3.18 -23.88 9.36
C HIS A 34 3.34 -22.44 8.86
N GLY A 35 4.45 -21.76 9.17
CA GLY A 35 4.71 -20.38 8.72
C GLY A 35 3.67 -19.38 9.25
N VAL A 36 3.10 -19.65 10.41
CA VAL A 36 2.07 -18.83 11.07
C VAL A 36 2.76 -17.61 11.67
N PRO A 37 2.48 -16.37 11.21
CA PRO A 37 3.26 -15.25 11.68
C PRO A 37 2.93 -14.86 13.12
N VAL A 38 3.97 -14.58 13.91
CA VAL A 38 3.92 -14.34 15.36
C VAL A 38 4.37 -12.93 15.69
N VAL A 39 3.66 -12.25 16.58
CA VAL A 39 4.16 -11.01 17.22
C VAL A 39 4.71 -11.42 18.59
N GLY A 40 6.03 -11.31 18.75
CA GLY A 40 6.73 -11.76 19.95
C GLY A 40 7.15 -10.59 20.84
N LEU A 41 6.96 -10.74 22.14
CA LEU A 41 7.47 -9.84 23.18
C LEU A 41 8.44 -10.65 24.07
N PRO A 42 9.72 -10.73 23.72
CA PRO A 42 10.68 -11.53 24.46
C PRO A 42 10.98 -10.86 25.81
N VAL A 43 10.85 -11.64 26.88
CA VAL A 43 11.21 -11.22 28.25
C VAL A 43 12.51 -11.89 28.69
N PHE A 44 12.76 -13.12 28.25
CA PHE A 44 13.92 -13.94 28.61
C PHE A 44 14.61 -14.53 27.38
N TYR A 45 15.91 -14.86 27.53
CA TYR A 45 16.85 -15.18 26.45
C TYR A 45 16.36 -16.26 25.46
N ASP A 46 15.85 -17.38 25.95
CA ASP A 46 15.46 -18.52 25.12
C ASP A 46 14.31 -18.21 24.15
N GLN A 47 13.41 -17.31 24.54
CA GLN A 47 12.34 -16.82 23.67
C GLN A 47 12.87 -15.91 22.57
N TYR A 48 13.90 -15.09 22.86
CA TYR A 48 14.49 -14.17 21.90
C TYR A 48 15.13 -14.90 20.72
N ASP A 49 15.92 -15.94 20.98
CA ASP A 49 16.57 -16.74 19.92
C ASP A 49 15.54 -17.46 19.03
N ASN A 50 14.46 -17.98 19.62
CA ASN A 50 13.39 -18.61 18.86
C ASN A 50 12.63 -17.62 17.98
N LEU A 51 12.39 -16.41 18.49
CA LEU A 51 11.73 -15.33 17.74
C LEU A 51 12.63 -14.76 16.64
N LEU A 52 13.95 -14.66 16.87
CA LEU A 52 14.93 -14.26 15.86
C LEU A 52 14.90 -15.21 14.66
N ARG A 53 14.95 -16.52 14.91
CA ARG A 53 14.86 -17.53 13.86
C ARG A 53 13.55 -17.46 13.06
N LEU A 54 12.46 -17.08 13.72
CA LEU A 54 11.18 -16.83 13.05
C LEU A 54 11.19 -15.54 12.22
N GLN A 55 11.81 -14.48 12.74
CA GLN A 55 11.95 -13.20 12.05
C GLN A 55 12.81 -13.33 10.79
N ASP A 56 13.92 -14.07 10.85
CA ASP A 56 14.80 -14.37 9.69
C ASP A 56 14.06 -15.10 8.57
N ARG A 57 13.06 -15.92 8.94
CA ARG A 57 12.17 -16.62 8.00
C ARG A 57 10.99 -15.75 7.54
N GLY A 58 10.92 -14.48 7.93
CA GLY A 58 9.82 -13.58 7.61
C GLY A 58 8.48 -14.01 8.21
N ALA A 59 8.52 -14.70 9.35
CA ALA A 59 7.37 -15.27 10.06
C ALA A 59 7.23 -14.75 11.50
N ALA A 60 8.03 -13.80 11.95
CA ALA A 60 7.73 -13.08 13.19
C ALA A 60 8.15 -11.62 13.14
N LYS A 61 7.53 -10.84 14.02
CA LYS A 61 7.94 -9.48 14.32
C LYS A 61 8.20 -9.37 15.83
N ILE A 62 9.39 -8.92 16.19
CA ILE A 62 9.82 -8.79 17.57
C ILE A 62 9.52 -7.37 18.04
N LEU A 63 8.80 -7.26 19.15
CA LEU A 63 8.58 -6.04 19.89
C LEU A 63 9.29 -6.15 21.23
N THR A 64 9.81 -5.05 21.74
CA THR A 64 10.47 -5.00 23.05
C THR A 64 9.54 -4.30 24.04
N LEU A 65 9.65 -4.57 25.34
CA LEU A 65 8.88 -3.86 26.37
C LEU A 65 9.06 -2.33 26.28
N ALA A 66 10.23 -1.87 25.84
CA ALA A 66 10.51 -0.45 25.66
C ALA A 66 9.81 0.20 24.45
N THR A 67 9.25 -0.60 23.53
CA THR A 67 8.65 -0.13 22.27
C THR A 67 7.18 -0.50 22.13
N VAL A 68 6.68 -1.48 22.90
CA VAL A 68 5.30 -1.97 22.77
C VAL A 68 4.25 -0.88 23.02
N ASP A 69 4.50 0.00 23.99
CA ASP A 69 3.56 1.05 24.42
C ASP A 69 3.80 2.41 23.72
N LYS A 70 4.82 2.49 22.87
CA LYS A 70 5.13 3.73 22.15
C LYS A 70 4.28 3.84 20.90
N GLU A 71 3.62 4.98 20.70
CA GLU A 71 3.07 5.40 19.40
C GLU A 71 2.23 4.32 18.67
N ASP A 72 1.37 3.60 19.39
CA ASP A 72 0.54 2.51 18.84
C ASP A 72 1.32 1.40 18.12
N THR A 73 2.62 1.23 18.44
CA THR A 73 3.52 0.27 17.77
C THR A 73 2.96 -1.15 17.82
N PHE A 74 2.34 -1.54 18.94
CA PHE A 74 1.69 -2.83 19.07
C PHE A 74 0.56 -3.02 18.03
N LEU A 75 -0.40 -2.09 17.97
CA LEU A 75 -1.52 -2.15 17.04
C LEU A 75 -1.05 -2.13 15.58
N LYS A 76 -0.05 -1.30 15.28
CA LYS A 76 0.55 -1.23 13.94
C LYS A 76 1.17 -2.57 13.55
N THR A 77 1.94 -3.17 14.44
CA THR A 77 2.61 -4.45 14.20
C THR A 77 1.61 -5.58 14.00
N VAL A 78 0.54 -5.63 14.81
CA VAL A 78 -0.54 -6.61 14.65
C VAL A 78 -1.23 -6.45 13.30
N LYS A 79 -1.56 -5.22 12.89
CA LYS A 79 -2.18 -4.94 11.58
C LYS A 79 -1.27 -5.35 10.42
N GLU A 80 0.02 -5.04 10.50
CA GLU A 80 1.01 -5.43 9.48
C GLU A 80 1.09 -6.95 9.32
N VAL A 81 1.12 -7.70 10.42
CA VAL A 81 1.14 -9.16 10.40
C VAL A 81 -0.17 -9.73 9.81
N LEU A 82 -1.31 -9.15 10.17
CA LEU A 82 -2.62 -9.59 9.66
C LEU A 82 -2.77 -9.33 8.15
N LEU A 83 -2.36 -8.15 7.70
CA LEU A 83 -2.34 -7.79 6.28
C LEU A 83 -1.38 -8.67 5.48
N SER A 84 -0.21 -8.99 6.05
CA SER A 84 0.76 -9.89 5.43
C SER A 84 0.19 -11.30 5.25
N ARG A 85 -0.53 -11.83 6.26
CA ARG A 85 -1.26 -13.12 6.12
C ARG A 85 -2.27 -13.06 4.99
N LEU A 86 -3.13 -12.04 4.98
CA LEU A 86 -4.18 -11.92 3.97
C LEU A 86 -3.61 -11.85 2.55
N HIS A 87 -2.47 -11.17 2.36
CA HIS A 87 -1.81 -11.09 1.06
C HIS A 87 -1.16 -12.42 0.63
N ARG A 88 -0.68 -13.22 1.60
CA ARG A 88 -0.14 -14.57 1.37
C ARG A 88 -1.22 -15.63 1.26
N ASP A 89 -2.45 -15.33 1.67
CA ASP A 89 -3.61 -16.22 1.61
C ASP A 89 -4.14 -16.26 0.17
N GLN A 90 -3.38 -16.94 -0.67
CA GLN A 90 -3.75 -17.20 -2.06
C GLN A 90 -4.13 -18.68 -2.20
N PRO A 91 -5.17 -18.99 -2.99
CA PRO A 91 -5.68 -20.36 -3.13
C PRO A 91 -4.67 -21.32 -3.77
N MET A 92 -3.62 -20.79 -4.43
CA MET A 92 -2.57 -21.57 -5.07
C MET A 92 -1.21 -20.92 -4.80
N LYS A 93 -0.17 -21.74 -4.63
CA LYS A 93 1.19 -21.20 -4.44
C LYS A 93 1.64 -20.47 -5.71
N PRO A 94 2.48 -19.43 -5.60
CA PRO A 94 2.94 -18.67 -6.77
C PRO A 94 3.58 -19.54 -7.86
N ILE A 95 4.31 -20.58 -7.47
CA ILE A 95 4.93 -21.52 -8.41
C ILE A 95 3.91 -22.39 -9.15
N ASP A 96 2.87 -22.85 -8.45
CA ASP A 96 1.81 -23.67 -9.05
C ASP A 96 0.96 -22.83 -10.01
N THR A 97 0.67 -21.57 -9.64
CA THR A 97 0.03 -20.59 -10.52
C THR A 97 0.87 -20.34 -11.78
N ALA A 98 2.18 -20.16 -11.64
CA ALA A 98 3.07 -19.95 -12.79
C ALA A 98 3.11 -21.18 -13.71
N LEU A 99 3.23 -22.40 -13.14
CA LEU A 99 3.17 -23.65 -13.89
C LEU A 99 1.84 -23.81 -14.63
N PHE A 100 0.73 -23.52 -13.96
CA PHE A 100 -0.60 -23.55 -14.57
C PHE A 100 -0.67 -22.63 -15.79
N TRP A 101 -0.21 -21.38 -15.68
CA TRP A 101 -0.24 -20.44 -16.80
C TRP A 101 0.72 -20.82 -17.93
N ILE A 102 1.91 -21.33 -17.62
CA ILE A 102 2.85 -21.84 -18.63
C ILE A 102 2.22 -23.01 -19.39
N GLU A 103 1.65 -23.98 -18.68
CA GLU A 103 0.99 -25.13 -19.30
C GLU A 103 -0.25 -24.71 -20.09
N PHE A 104 -1.01 -23.73 -19.60
CA PHE A 104 -2.14 -23.16 -20.30
C PHE A 104 -1.72 -22.52 -21.64
N VAL A 105 -0.64 -21.74 -21.64
CA VAL A 105 -0.08 -21.12 -22.85
C VAL A 105 0.41 -22.16 -23.85
N ILE A 106 1.09 -23.21 -23.39
CA ILE A 106 1.56 -24.31 -24.25
C ILE A 106 0.38 -25.08 -24.87
N ARG A 107 -0.63 -25.44 -24.07
CA ARG A 107 -1.82 -26.17 -24.56
C ARG A 107 -2.63 -25.38 -25.59
N HIS A 108 -2.68 -24.06 -25.46
CA HIS A 108 -3.47 -23.20 -26.34
C HIS A 108 -2.61 -22.46 -27.38
N GLN A 109 -1.46 -23.04 -27.76
CA GLN A 109 -0.57 -22.54 -28.82
C GLN A 109 -0.26 -21.04 -28.71
N GLY A 110 0.12 -20.59 -27.51
CA GLY A 110 0.50 -19.19 -27.25
C GLY A 110 -0.62 -18.31 -26.70
N ALA A 111 -1.81 -18.87 -26.41
CA ALA A 111 -2.95 -18.19 -25.80
C ALA A 111 -3.18 -16.79 -26.41
N ALA A 112 -3.36 -16.74 -27.73
CA ALA A 112 -3.45 -15.47 -28.48
C ALA A 112 -4.57 -14.53 -27.97
N HIS A 113 -5.59 -15.07 -27.31
CA HIS A 113 -6.67 -14.34 -26.65
C HIS A 113 -6.26 -13.67 -25.32
N LEU A 114 -5.19 -14.13 -24.66
CA LEU A 114 -4.59 -13.50 -23.47
C LEU A 114 -3.49 -12.50 -23.83
N ARG A 115 -3.02 -12.47 -25.08
CA ARG A 115 -2.11 -11.40 -25.54
C ARG A 115 -2.90 -10.09 -25.52
N THR A 116 -2.39 -9.13 -24.76
CA THR A 116 -2.94 -7.78 -24.72
C THR A 116 -3.02 -7.23 -26.14
N GLU A 117 -4.22 -6.82 -26.56
CA GLU A 117 -4.47 -6.17 -27.86
C GLU A 117 -3.70 -4.84 -28.03
N SER A 118 -2.90 -4.44 -27.03
CA SER A 118 -1.97 -3.31 -27.10
C SER A 118 -1.01 -3.37 -28.28
N HIS A 119 -0.64 -4.57 -28.74
CA HIS A 119 0.22 -4.76 -29.91
C HIS A 119 -0.49 -4.58 -31.26
N ARG A 120 -1.82 -4.57 -31.28
CA ARG A 120 -2.64 -4.35 -32.48
C ARG A 120 -3.16 -2.92 -32.58
N LEU A 121 -2.98 -2.12 -31.54
CA LEU A 121 -3.34 -0.71 -31.56
C LEU A 121 -2.35 0.07 -32.44
N PRO A 122 -2.86 0.95 -33.32
CA PRO A 122 -1.99 1.88 -34.03
C PRO A 122 -1.31 2.83 -33.04
N TRP A 123 -0.08 3.24 -33.36
CA TRP A 123 0.81 3.96 -32.44
C TRP A 123 0.16 5.21 -31.79
N TYR A 124 -0.69 5.93 -32.53
CA TYR A 124 -1.37 7.13 -32.03
C TYR A 124 -2.41 6.82 -30.94
N SER A 125 -3.05 5.66 -31.00
CA SER A 125 -4.00 5.20 -29.97
C SER A 125 -3.26 4.62 -28.77
N TYR A 126 -2.10 3.97 -29.00
CA TYR A 126 -1.27 3.45 -27.93
C TYR A 126 -0.69 4.57 -27.05
N TYR A 127 -0.25 5.67 -27.67
CA TYR A 127 0.28 6.84 -26.96
C TYR A 127 -0.79 7.87 -26.56
N SER A 128 -2.08 7.59 -26.79
CA SER A 128 -3.19 8.51 -26.47
C SER A 128 -2.93 9.95 -26.93
N VAL A 129 -2.50 10.11 -28.19
CA VAL A 129 -2.09 11.40 -28.77
C VAL A 129 -3.20 12.46 -28.65
N ASP A 130 -4.46 12.03 -28.76
CA ASP A 130 -5.64 12.89 -28.57
C ASP A 130 -5.67 13.56 -27.17
N VAL A 131 -5.40 12.79 -26.11
CA VAL A 131 -5.35 13.29 -24.73
C VAL A 131 -4.22 14.31 -24.56
N PHE A 132 -3.06 14.04 -25.16
CA PHE A 132 -1.92 14.97 -25.12
C PHE A 132 -2.22 16.29 -25.85
N LEU A 133 -2.85 16.21 -27.03
CA LEU A 133 -3.27 17.39 -27.79
C LEU A 133 -4.34 18.20 -27.05
N PHE A 134 -5.28 17.55 -26.38
CA PHE A 134 -6.27 18.22 -25.54
C PHE A 134 -5.60 19.02 -24.41
N PHE A 135 -4.64 18.44 -23.68
CA PHE A 135 -3.91 19.16 -22.64
C PHE A 135 -3.10 20.34 -23.21
N LEU A 136 -2.40 20.15 -24.33
CA LEU A 136 -1.67 21.23 -25.00
C LEU A 136 -2.60 22.37 -25.41
N PHE A 137 -3.78 22.06 -25.96
CA PHE A 137 -4.77 23.05 -26.34
C PHE A 137 -5.27 23.83 -25.13
N VAL A 138 -5.59 23.16 -24.01
CA VAL A 138 -6.02 23.83 -22.77
C VAL A 138 -4.93 24.80 -22.26
N VAL A 139 -3.67 24.36 -22.24
CA VAL A 139 -2.54 25.23 -21.82
C VAL A 139 -2.37 26.41 -22.78
N ALA A 140 -2.47 26.18 -24.09
CA ALA A 140 -2.39 27.24 -25.11
C ALA A 140 -3.52 28.28 -24.96
N VAL A 141 -4.75 27.83 -24.68
CA VAL A 141 -5.89 28.73 -24.45
C VAL A 141 -5.69 29.54 -23.16
N ILE A 142 -5.29 28.90 -22.06
CA ILE A 142 -5.03 29.60 -20.79
C ILE A 142 -3.94 30.66 -20.98
N THR A 143 -2.81 30.30 -21.59
CA THR A 143 -1.72 31.24 -21.86
C THR A 143 -2.14 32.36 -22.79
N PHE A 144 -2.91 32.08 -23.84
CA PHE A 144 -3.48 33.09 -24.73
C PHE A 144 -4.39 34.08 -23.97
N LEU A 145 -5.29 33.59 -23.12
CA LEU A 145 -6.17 34.43 -22.31
C LEU A 145 -5.38 35.30 -21.33
N VAL A 146 -4.34 34.76 -20.69
CA VAL A 146 -3.46 35.54 -19.79
C VAL A 146 -2.72 36.63 -20.55
N VAL A 147 -2.13 36.34 -21.71
CA VAL A 147 -1.43 37.36 -22.51
C VAL A 147 -2.41 38.42 -23.03
N MET A 148 -3.60 38.02 -23.47
CA MET A 148 -4.63 38.93 -23.98
C MET A 148 -5.13 39.86 -22.88
N THR A 149 -5.47 39.33 -21.70
CA THR A 149 -5.88 40.14 -20.55
C THR A 149 -4.77 41.08 -20.09
N PHE A 150 -3.52 40.63 -20.05
CA PHE A 150 -2.38 41.49 -19.73
C PHE A 150 -2.22 42.63 -20.75
N ARG A 151 -2.30 42.34 -22.06
CA ARG A 151 -2.24 43.37 -23.11
C ARG A 151 -3.37 44.38 -23.00
N LEU A 152 -4.60 43.92 -22.77
CA LEU A 152 -5.76 44.80 -22.60
C LEU A 152 -5.62 45.69 -21.36
N LEU A 153 -5.13 45.16 -20.24
CA LEU A 153 -4.86 45.93 -19.03
C LEU A 153 -3.74 46.97 -19.24
N CYS A 154 -2.66 46.60 -19.93
CA CYS A 154 -1.59 47.53 -20.31
C CYS A 154 -2.12 48.66 -21.20
N LEU A 155 -2.88 48.33 -22.26
CA LEU A 155 -3.48 49.32 -23.16
C LEU A 155 -4.45 50.25 -22.44
N ALA A 156 -5.32 49.70 -21.58
CA ALA A 156 -6.27 50.49 -20.79
C ALA A 156 -5.56 51.45 -19.82
N LYS A 157 -4.45 51.03 -19.19
CA LYS A 157 -3.62 51.91 -18.36
C LYS A 157 -2.95 53.02 -19.19
N CYS A 158 -2.36 52.69 -20.33
CA CYS A 158 -1.74 53.68 -21.22
C CYS A 158 -2.75 54.72 -21.75
N LEU A 159 -3.98 54.30 -22.07
CA LEU A 159 -5.05 55.21 -22.50
C LEU A 159 -5.52 56.12 -21.35
N LYS A 160 -5.68 55.57 -20.15
CA LYS A 160 -6.08 56.34 -18.95
C LYS A 160 -5.03 57.39 -18.57
N GLU A 161 -3.75 57.06 -18.70
CA GLU A 161 -2.64 58.00 -18.45
C GLU A 161 -2.63 59.16 -19.44
N LYS A 162 -2.87 58.90 -20.74
CA LYS A 162 -3.02 59.96 -21.76
C LYS A 162 -4.20 60.89 -21.45
N THR A 163 -5.37 60.35 -21.09
CA THR A 163 -6.55 61.18 -20.77
C THR A 163 -6.34 62.05 -19.53
N ASN A 164 -5.63 61.56 -18.52
CA ASN A 164 -5.33 62.33 -17.31
C ASN A 164 -4.32 63.47 -17.56
N GLN A 165 -3.35 63.28 -18.46
CA GLN A 165 -2.41 64.33 -18.88
C GLN A 165 -3.13 65.46 -19.65
N THR A 166 -4.09 65.13 -20.52
CA THR A 166 -4.86 66.14 -21.29
C THR A 166 -5.80 66.98 -20.42
N LYS A 167 -6.36 66.42 -19.34
CA LYS A 167 -7.23 67.18 -18.40
C LYS A 167 -6.46 68.11 -17.44
N LYS A 168 -5.13 67.98 -17.32
CA LYS A 168 -4.29 68.75 -16.39
C LYS A 168 -3.62 69.97 -17.04
N LYS A 169 -3.85 70.18 -18.34
CA LYS A 169 -3.36 71.28 -19.17
C LYS A 169 -4.51 72.23 -19.48
#